data_AF-A0A2E0G6A6-F1
#
_entry.id   AF-A0A2E0G6A6-F1
#
_cell.length_a   1.000
_cell.length_b   1.000
_cell.length_c   1.000
_cell.angle_alpha   90.00
_cell.angle_beta   90.00
_cell.angle_gamma   90.00
#
_symmetry.space_group_name_H-M   'P 1'
#
loop_
_entity.id
_entity.type
_entity.pdbx_description
1 polymer ?
#
loop_
_entity_poly.entity_id
_entity_poly.type
_entity_poly.pdbx_seq_one_letter_code
_entity_poly.pdbx_strand_id
1 'polypeptide(L)'
;MKHLSLRIFLVSAILLIAGCATKPQSDVDTPEYHFRSGMRSVDTGNYDAALNSFQRALDLDKKFVPAYAGLGLANAHLGNIKAAKKNIGKAVDKGSKDPDVLAICARGWIVMRNDDKKWFKKATNILDKALKRDKQHEGSLYYYGLANLYKYNFSDAESYFRRVVEMKGDYSGRADTQWKRSQKIVRAMPGTEAGKKIALQEQINRADLSVIFAEELKISELMEKLPAQSGGFQTPGQMNTTSRSRTPSDAGGHWASSWISEVIQYGILEVGPDGRFYPDETITRAEYAMAVQRLLVVATRDNSLEVRYFGESPSRFSDVPSSHPAYNAMALCSERGIMQSDVMTGKFNPAGNIDGADALLIIRTLQNSLRMTF
;
A
#
# COMPACT_ATOMS: atom_id res chain seq x y z
N MET A 1 -59.57 50.12 40.22
CA MET A 1 -59.47 48.82 39.51
C MET A 1 -59.49 48.91 37.97
N LYS A 2 -59.72 50.08 37.32
CA LYS A 2 -59.76 50.19 35.84
C LYS A 2 -58.42 50.50 35.13
N HIS A 3 -57.38 50.93 35.85
CA HIS A 3 -56.06 51.24 35.26
C HIS A 3 -55.05 50.09 35.32
N LEU A 4 -55.35 49.02 36.06
CA LEU A 4 -54.46 47.87 36.22
C LEU A 4 -54.65 46.86 35.07
N SER A 5 -55.86 46.69 34.55
CA SER A 5 -56.17 45.80 33.43
C SER A 5 -55.64 46.30 32.08
N LEU A 6 -55.58 47.63 31.88
CA LEU A 6 -55.09 48.22 30.62
C LEU A 6 -53.56 48.13 30.47
N ARG A 7 -52.82 48.18 31.59
CA ARG A 7 -51.36 48.01 31.59
C ARG A 7 -50.94 46.56 31.36
N ILE A 8 -51.72 45.59 31.83
CA ILE A 8 -51.45 44.16 31.60
C ILE A 8 -51.64 43.80 30.11
N PHE A 9 -52.64 44.38 29.44
CA PHE A 9 -52.85 44.17 28.01
C PHE A 9 -51.74 44.80 27.14
N LEU A 10 -51.20 45.95 27.55
CA LEU A 10 -50.10 46.61 26.83
C LEU A 10 -48.76 45.85 26.98
N VAL A 11 -48.53 45.18 28.11
CA VAL A 11 -47.32 44.38 28.35
C VAL A 11 -47.40 43.02 27.64
N SER A 12 -48.58 42.40 27.52
CA SER A 12 -48.76 41.19 26.70
C SER A 12 -48.66 41.43 25.19
N ALA A 13 -48.98 42.63 24.71
CA ALA A 13 -48.81 42.99 23.29
C ALA A 13 -47.35 43.21 22.87
N ILE A 14 -46.47 43.59 23.80
CA ILE A 14 -45.03 43.80 23.55
C ILE A 14 -44.25 42.46 23.56
N LEU A 15 -44.75 41.44 24.24
CA LEU A 15 -44.16 40.09 24.27
C LEU A 15 -44.40 39.26 22.98
N LEU A 16 -45.25 39.73 22.06
CA LEU A 16 -45.52 39.05 20.79
C LEU A 16 -44.63 39.54 19.62
N ILE A 17 -43.75 40.53 19.83
CA ILE A 17 -42.83 41.06 18.80
C ILE A 17 -41.42 40.44 18.93
N ALA A 18 -41.19 39.52 19.87
CA ALA A 18 -39.95 38.75 19.95
C ALA A 18 -39.87 37.60 18.90
N GLY A 19 -40.48 37.81 17.74
CA GLY A 19 -40.35 36.95 16.57
C GLY A 19 -39.18 37.40 15.70
N CYS A 20 -38.31 36.45 15.37
CA CYS A 20 -37.17 36.56 14.44
C CYS A 20 -35.83 37.05 15.02
N ALA A 21 -35.40 36.50 16.15
CA ALA A 21 -33.96 36.33 16.35
C ALA A 21 -33.50 35.11 15.52
N THR A 22 -32.93 35.34 14.33
CA THR A 22 -32.14 34.32 13.66
C THR A 22 -31.03 33.90 14.62
N LYS A 23 -30.85 32.58 14.86
CA LYS A 23 -29.72 32.10 15.66
C LYS A 23 -28.44 32.74 15.12
N PRO A 24 -27.55 33.29 15.97
CA PRO A 24 -26.28 33.83 15.50
C PRO A 24 -25.56 32.70 14.77
N GLN A 25 -25.45 32.83 13.45
CA GLN A 25 -24.74 31.87 12.63
C GLN A 25 -23.26 32.08 12.95
N SER A 26 -22.69 31.15 13.69
CA SER A 26 -21.26 31.17 13.98
C SER A 26 -20.50 31.12 12.66
N ASP A 27 -19.42 31.91 12.52
CA ASP A 27 -18.59 31.92 11.31
C ASP A 27 -18.01 30.52 10.96
N VAL A 28 -18.07 29.57 11.90
CA VAL A 28 -17.66 28.17 11.71
C VAL A 28 -18.80 27.19 11.38
N ASP A 29 -20.08 27.62 11.34
CA ASP A 29 -21.23 26.75 11.01
C ASP A 29 -21.68 26.95 9.56
N THR A 30 -20.77 26.68 8.62
CA THR A 30 -21.02 26.73 7.17
C THR A 30 -20.89 25.34 6.53
N PRO A 31 -21.62 25.05 5.43
CA PRO A 31 -21.47 23.80 4.71
C PRO A 31 -20.03 23.49 4.30
N GLU A 32 -19.28 24.50 3.85
CA GLU A 32 -17.89 24.39 3.42
C GLU A 32 -16.96 24.03 4.57
N TYR A 33 -17.15 24.64 5.75
CA TYR A 33 -16.36 24.31 6.94
C TYR A 33 -16.56 22.84 7.33
N HIS A 34 -17.81 22.41 7.45
CA HIS A 34 -18.15 21.05 7.82
C HIS A 34 -17.68 20.05 6.77
N PHE A 35 -17.73 20.40 5.49
CA PHE A 35 -17.17 19.58 4.42
C PHE A 35 -15.65 19.44 4.53
N ARG A 36 -14.90 20.53 4.75
CA ARG A 36 -13.45 20.46 4.97
C ARG A 36 -13.11 19.66 6.23
N SER A 37 -13.89 19.81 7.30
CA SER A 37 -13.77 19.01 8.51
C SER A 37 -13.99 17.51 8.24
N GLY A 38 -15.01 17.18 7.45
CA GLY A 38 -15.27 15.82 7.00
C GLY A 38 -14.12 15.24 6.17
N MET A 39 -13.56 16.02 5.23
CA MET A 39 -12.41 15.58 4.42
C MET A 39 -11.17 15.33 5.28
N ARG A 40 -10.85 16.20 6.26
CA ARG A 40 -9.79 15.94 7.24
C ARG A 40 -10.04 14.64 8.02
N SER A 41 -11.28 14.42 8.45
CA SER A 41 -11.66 13.20 9.16
C SER A 41 -11.44 11.95 8.31
N VAL A 42 -11.79 12.00 7.01
CA VAL A 42 -11.48 10.92 6.03
C VAL A 42 -9.98 10.68 5.95
N ASP A 43 -9.16 11.73 5.84
CA ASP A 43 -7.71 11.57 5.69
C ASP A 43 -7.04 11.05 6.96
N THR A 44 -7.64 11.26 8.14
CA THR A 44 -7.23 10.64 9.41
C THR A 44 -7.84 9.26 9.66
N GLY A 45 -8.67 8.74 8.75
CA GLY A 45 -9.33 7.44 8.90
C GLY A 45 -10.54 7.42 9.85
N ASN A 46 -10.96 8.56 10.39
CA ASN A 46 -12.14 8.66 11.25
C ASN A 46 -13.41 8.87 10.40
N TYR A 47 -13.91 7.77 9.81
CA TYR A 47 -14.99 7.83 8.84
C TYR A 47 -16.37 8.13 9.47
N ASP A 48 -16.60 7.76 10.73
CA ASP A 48 -17.83 8.11 11.44
C ASP A 48 -17.92 9.63 11.70
N ALA A 49 -16.81 10.24 12.15
CA ALA A 49 -16.74 11.70 12.27
C ALA A 49 -16.90 12.40 10.91
N ALA A 50 -16.37 11.80 9.85
CA ALA A 50 -16.55 12.29 8.49
C ALA A 50 -18.04 12.26 8.07
N LEU A 51 -18.76 11.16 8.32
CA LEU A 51 -20.19 11.07 8.05
C LEU A 51 -20.99 12.15 8.75
N ASN A 52 -20.75 12.35 10.05
CA ASN A 52 -21.43 13.38 10.84
C ASN A 52 -21.15 14.78 10.28
N SER A 53 -19.90 15.07 9.92
CA SER A 53 -19.51 16.37 9.36
C SER A 53 -20.16 16.61 7.98
N PHE A 54 -20.15 15.63 7.08
CA PHE A 54 -20.82 15.77 5.78
C PHE A 54 -22.34 15.85 5.91
N GLN A 55 -22.94 15.12 6.86
CA GLN A 55 -24.37 15.23 7.14
C GLN A 55 -24.71 16.63 7.66
N ARG A 56 -23.90 17.20 8.56
CA ARG A 56 -24.08 18.57 9.04
C ARG A 56 -24.01 19.59 7.90
N ALA A 57 -23.11 19.41 6.94
CA ALA A 57 -23.06 20.27 5.75
C ALA A 57 -24.37 20.23 4.94
N LEU A 58 -25.00 19.05 4.80
CA LEU A 58 -26.30 18.91 4.14
C LEU A 58 -27.48 19.42 4.97
N ASP A 59 -27.38 19.37 6.29
CA ASP A 59 -28.40 19.93 7.19
C ASP A 59 -28.44 21.46 7.10
N LEU A 60 -27.27 22.09 6.88
CA LEU A 60 -27.14 23.53 6.64
C LEU A 60 -27.56 23.90 5.22
N ASP A 61 -27.10 23.17 4.20
CA ASP A 61 -27.55 23.32 2.82
C ASP A 61 -27.75 21.98 2.12
N LYS A 62 -29.01 21.63 1.90
CA LYS A 62 -29.42 20.40 1.21
C LYS A 62 -28.96 20.33 -0.25
N LYS A 63 -28.59 21.47 -0.85
CA LYS A 63 -28.08 21.59 -2.23
C LYS A 63 -26.56 21.55 -2.30
N PHE A 64 -25.85 21.49 -1.16
CA PHE A 64 -24.39 21.44 -1.12
C PHE A 64 -23.85 20.12 -1.68
N VAL A 65 -23.63 20.07 -2.99
CA VAL A 65 -23.27 18.86 -3.74
C VAL A 65 -22.01 18.14 -3.21
N PRO A 66 -20.92 18.84 -2.84
CA PRO A 66 -19.71 18.19 -2.34
C PRO A 66 -19.95 17.26 -1.14
N ALA A 67 -20.90 17.60 -0.26
CA ALA A 67 -21.21 16.74 0.89
C ALA A 67 -21.82 15.39 0.49
N TYR A 68 -22.58 15.30 -0.61
CA TYR A 68 -23.01 13.99 -1.12
C TYR A 68 -21.81 13.15 -1.61
N ALA A 69 -20.82 13.77 -2.25
CA ALA A 69 -19.59 13.07 -2.65
C ALA A 69 -18.80 12.60 -1.43
N GLY A 70 -18.65 13.47 -0.42
CA GLY A 70 -18.03 13.16 0.86
C GLY A 70 -18.71 12.01 1.59
N LEU A 71 -20.05 12.03 1.72
CA LEU A 71 -20.82 10.91 2.27
C LEU A 71 -20.62 9.62 1.48
N GLY A 72 -20.57 9.73 0.15
CA GLY A 72 -20.28 8.59 -0.74
C GLY A 72 -18.92 7.96 -0.45
N LEU A 73 -17.90 8.80 -0.29
CA LEU A 73 -16.53 8.39 0.03
C LEU A 73 -16.41 7.79 1.44
N ALA A 74 -16.96 8.44 2.46
CA ALA A 74 -16.91 7.93 3.84
C ALA A 74 -17.66 6.59 3.97
N ASN A 75 -18.83 6.45 3.34
CA ASN A 75 -19.54 5.17 3.31
C ASN A 75 -18.77 4.09 2.55
N ALA A 76 -18.02 4.44 1.51
CA ALA A 76 -17.17 3.48 0.80
C ALA A 76 -16.09 2.92 1.73
N HIS A 77 -15.43 3.79 2.52
CA HIS A 77 -14.43 3.36 3.50
C HIS A 77 -15.02 2.52 4.65
N LEU A 78 -16.27 2.77 5.04
CA LEU A 78 -17.00 1.99 6.05
C LEU A 78 -17.56 0.66 5.51
N GLY A 79 -17.39 0.34 4.23
CA GLY A 79 -17.98 -0.86 3.63
C GLY A 79 -19.51 -0.75 3.43
N ASN A 80 -20.10 0.44 3.62
CA ASN A 80 -21.52 0.70 3.39
C ASN A 80 -21.81 0.88 1.89
N ILE A 81 -21.56 -0.16 1.10
CA ILE A 81 -21.49 -0.11 -0.38
C ILE A 81 -22.77 0.44 -1.01
N LYS A 82 -23.96 0.06 -0.50
CA LYS A 82 -25.24 0.56 -1.02
C LYS A 82 -25.38 2.07 -0.82
N ALA A 83 -25.06 2.57 0.37
CA ALA A 83 -25.13 4.00 0.69
C ALA A 83 -24.07 4.79 -0.09
N ALA A 84 -22.85 4.25 -0.20
CA ALA A 84 -21.78 4.83 -0.98
C ALA A 84 -22.19 5.06 -2.44
N LYS A 85 -22.67 4.01 -3.13
CA LYS A 85 -23.12 4.09 -4.53
C LYS A 85 -24.27 5.07 -4.71
N LYS A 86 -25.23 5.09 -3.79
CA LYS A 86 -26.38 6.03 -3.82
C LYS A 86 -25.91 7.49 -3.73
N ASN A 87 -25.04 7.80 -2.78
CA ASN A 87 -24.57 9.17 -2.56
C ASN A 87 -23.61 9.63 -3.67
N ILE A 88 -22.73 8.75 -4.16
CA ILE A 88 -21.90 9.02 -5.35
C ILE A 88 -22.78 9.31 -6.57
N GLY A 89 -23.83 8.51 -6.81
CA GLY A 89 -24.77 8.75 -7.90
C GLY A 89 -25.39 10.15 -7.83
N LYS A 90 -25.95 10.51 -6.67
CA LYS A 90 -26.51 11.86 -6.43
C LYS A 90 -25.51 12.98 -6.69
N ALA A 91 -24.27 12.81 -6.24
CA ALA A 91 -23.21 13.79 -6.41
C ALA A 91 -22.83 13.97 -7.88
N VAL A 92 -22.68 12.87 -8.63
CA VAL A 92 -22.38 12.91 -10.08
C VAL A 92 -23.52 13.55 -10.86
N ASP A 93 -24.78 13.25 -10.51
CA ASP A 93 -25.95 13.81 -11.21
C ASP A 93 -26.07 15.32 -10.99
N LYS A 94 -25.87 15.79 -9.75
CA LYS A 94 -26.01 17.21 -9.38
C LYS A 94 -24.76 18.04 -9.64
N GLY A 95 -23.57 17.43 -9.60
CA GLY A 95 -22.26 18.07 -9.70
C GLY A 95 -21.49 17.72 -10.97
N SER A 96 -22.18 17.35 -12.05
CA SER A 96 -21.57 16.82 -13.28
C SER A 96 -20.57 17.74 -14.01
N LYS A 97 -20.44 19.00 -13.58
CA LYS A 97 -19.52 20.00 -14.14
C LYS A 97 -18.37 20.38 -13.20
N ASP A 98 -18.40 19.92 -11.95
CA ASP A 98 -17.42 20.27 -10.92
C ASP A 98 -16.32 19.19 -10.86
N PRO A 99 -15.07 19.49 -11.25
CA PRO A 99 -13.99 18.52 -11.25
C PRO A 99 -13.64 17.97 -9.86
N ASP A 100 -13.74 18.78 -8.79
CA ASP A 100 -13.45 18.38 -7.42
C ASP A 100 -14.46 17.35 -6.92
N VAL A 101 -15.75 17.63 -7.14
CA VAL A 101 -16.83 16.70 -6.81
C VAL A 101 -16.67 15.38 -7.55
N LEU A 102 -16.35 15.43 -8.85
CA LEU A 102 -16.13 14.24 -9.68
C LEU A 102 -14.89 13.46 -9.21
N ALA A 103 -13.79 14.13 -8.85
CA ALA A 103 -12.58 13.50 -8.32
C ALA A 103 -12.87 12.73 -7.01
N ILE A 104 -13.65 13.31 -6.09
CA ILE A 104 -14.07 12.64 -4.85
C ILE A 104 -14.95 11.42 -5.15
N CYS A 105 -15.88 11.54 -6.11
CA CYS A 105 -16.72 10.42 -6.54
C CYS A 105 -15.89 9.27 -7.12
N ALA A 106 -14.87 9.59 -7.92
CA ALA A 106 -13.94 8.61 -8.45
C ALA A 106 -13.11 7.94 -7.35
N ARG A 107 -12.61 8.70 -6.36
CA ARG A 107 -11.96 8.16 -5.16
C ARG A 107 -12.86 7.12 -4.47
N GLY A 108 -14.15 7.42 -4.31
CA GLY A 108 -15.12 6.48 -3.73
C GLY A 108 -15.20 5.15 -4.49
N TRP A 109 -15.19 5.17 -5.83
CA TRP A 109 -15.15 3.94 -6.64
C TRP A 109 -13.83 3.18 -6.49
N ILE A 110 -12.69 3.87 -6.39
CA ILE A 110 -11.37 3.25 -6.17
C ILE A 110 -11.31 2.54 -4.82
N VAL A 111 -11.93 3.12 -3.78
CA VAL A 111 -12.04 2.50 -2.45
C VAL A 111 -12.83 1.19 -2.54
N MET A 112 -13.97 1.19 -3.25
CA MET A 112 -14.84 0.01 -3.44
C MET A 112 -14.32 -1.00 -4.49
N ARG A 113 -13.01 -1.03 -4.78
CA ARG A 113 -12.43 -1.86 -5.86
C ARG A 113 -12.64 -3.36 -5.67
N ASN A 114 -12.71 -3.81 -4.42
CA ASN A 114 -12.94 -5.21 -4.09
C ASN A 114 -14.43 -5.58 -4.14
N ASP A 115 -15.34 -4.60 -4.14
CA ASP A 115 -16.80 -4.80 -4.07
C ASP A 115 -17.50 -4.71 -5.43
N ASP A 116 -16.85 -4.15 -6.45
CA ASP A 116 -17.46 -3.93 -7.75
C ASP A 116 -16.48 -4.20 -8.90
N LYS A 117 -16.67 -5.28 -9.66
CA LYS A 117 -15.79 -5.64 -10.78
C LYS A 117 -15.65 -4.54 -11.85
N LYS A 118 -16.60 -3.59 -11.93
CA LYS A 118 -16.59 -2.47 -12.87
C LYS A 118 -16.05 -1.17 -12.24
N TRP A 119 -15.48 -1.23 -11.03
CA TRP A 119 -14.96 -0.07 -10.30
C TRP A 119 -14.03 0.79 -11.16
N PHE A 120 -13.10 0.16 -11.88
CA PHE A 120 -12.09 0.86 -12.67
C PHE A 120 -12.76 1.68 -13.77
N LYS A 121 -13.62 1.05 -14.57
CA LYS A 121 -14.39 1.73 -15.63
C LYS A 121 -15.27 2.85 -15.08
N LYS A 122 -15.88 2.67 -13.91
CA LYS A 122 -16.72 3.71 -13.28
C LYS A 122 -15.89 4.89 -12.80
N ALA A 123 -14.76 4.63 -12.14
CA ALA A 123 -13.82 5.65 -11.68
C ALA A 123 -13.26 6.44 -12.87
N THR A 124 -12.70 5.77 -13.88
CA THR A 124 -12.09 6.44 -15.04
C THR A 124 -13.11 7.22 -15.86
N ASN A 125 -14.33 6.70 -16.07
CA ASN A 125 -15.39 7.47 -16.74
C ASN A 125 -15.74 8.79 -16.03
N ILE A 126 -15.70 8.80 -14.69
CA ILE A 126 -15.94 10.01 -13.89
C ILE A 126 -14.74 10.95 -14.00
N LEU A 127 -13.51 10.41 -13.93
CA LEU A 127 -12.29 11.20 -14.08
C LEU A 127 -12.16 11.81 -15.48
N ASP A 128 -12.53 11.07 -16.53
CA ASP A 128 -12.57 11.58 -17.90
C ASP A 128 -13.55 12.76 -18.01
N LYS A 129 -14.70 12.71 -17.33
CA LYS A 129 -15.62 13.85 -17.25
C LYS A 129 -14.99 15.03 -16.54
N ALA A 130 -14.28 14.80 -15.43
CA ALA A 130 -13.60 15.86 -14.70
C ALA A 130 -12.49 16.51 -15.55
N LEU A 131 -11.66 15.70 -16.22
CA LEU A 131 -10.57 16.18 -17.07
C LEU A 131 -11.03 16.85 -18.36
N LYS A 132 -12.27 16.57 -18.81
CA LYS A 132 -12.91 17.36 -19.88
C LYS A 132 -13.29 18.77 -19.45
N ARG A 133 -13.55 18.99 -18.15
CA ARG A 133 -13.88 20.31 -17.58
C ARG A 133 -12.61 21.08 -17.25
N ASP A 134 -11.66 20.41 -16.64
CA ASP A 134 -10.34 20.94 -16.36
C ASP A 134 -9.27 19.88 -16.67
N LYS A 135 -8.53 20.10 -17.77
CA LYS A 135 -7.51 19.18 -18.29
C LYS A 135 -6.32 19.01 -17.35
N GLN A 136 -6.09 19.98 -16.47
CA GLN A 136 -5.01 19.99 -15.49
C GLN A 136 -5.55 19.89 -14.07
N HIS A 137 -6.73 19.32 -13.87
CA HIS A 137 -7.26 19.12 -12.53
C HIS A 137 -6.39 18.13 -11.73
N GLU A 138 -5.64 18.65 -10.77
CA GLU A 138 -4.60 17.91 -10.05
C GLU A 138 -5.13 16.65 -9.37
N GLY A 139 -6.22 16.79 -8.60
CA GLY A 139 -6.85 15.68 -7.89
C GLY A 139 -7.35 14.59 -8.84
N SER A 140 -7.90 14.97 -10.01
CA SER A 140 -8.36 14.00 -11.00
C SER A 140 -7.20 13.21 -11.60
N LEU A 141 -6.09 13.87 -11.94
CA LEU A 141 -4.90 13.19 -12.44
C LEU A 141 -4.33 12.24 -11.39
N TYR A 142 -4.28 12.66 -10.13
CA TYR A 142 -3.83 11.82 -9.02
C TYR A 142 -4.68 10.56 -8.84
N TYR A 143 -6.02 10.69 -8.82
CA TYR A 143 -6.91 9.53 -8.71
C TYR A 143 -6.91 8.67 -9.98
N TYR A 144 -6.59 9.22 -11.15
CA TYR A 144 -6.35 8.44 -12.37
C TYR A 144 -5.11 7.55 -12.24
N GLY A 145 -4.04 8.10 -11.65
CA GLY A 145 -2.83 7.36 -11.30
C GLY A 145 -3.14 6.23 -10.33
N LEU A 146 -3.87 6.52 -9.23
CA LEU A 146 -4.28 5.49 -8.27
C LEU A 146 -5.18 4.41 -8.89
N ALA A 147 -6.13 4.79 -9.75
CA ALA A 147 -6.97 3.81 -10.43
C ALA A 147 -6.13 2.84 -11.29
N ASN A 148 -5.14 3.36 -12.03
CA ASN A 148 -4.24 2.50 -12.81
C ASN A 148 -3.33 1.66 -11.93
N LEU A 149 -2.82 2.22 -10.83
CA LEU A 149 -1.98 1.50 -9.87
C LEU A 149 -2.71 0.27 -9.32
N TYR A 150 -3.94 0.44 -8.83
CA TYR A 150 -4.76 -0.67 -8.30
C TYR A 150 -5.32 -1.60 -9.38
N LYS A 151 -5.30 -1.18 -10.65
CA LYS A 151 -5.63 -2.06 -11.78
C LYS A 151 -4.40 -2.81 -12.30
N TYR A 152 -3.23 -2.57 -11.71
CA TYR A 152 -1.91 -3.10 -12.12
C TYR A 152 -1.39 -2.57 -13.47
N ASN A 153 -1.88 -1.41 -13.89
CA ASN A 153 -1.37 -0.66 -15.04
C ASN A 153 -0.25 0.28 -14.58
N PHE A 154 0.89 -0.26 -14.16
CA PHE A 154 1.92 0.51 -13.45
C PHE A 154 2.57 1.61 -14.29
N SER A 155 2.78 1.40 -15.59
CA SER A 155 3.36 2.41 -16.48
C SER A 155 2.44 3.61 -16.65
N ASP A 156 1.13 3.39 -16.79
CA ASP A 156 0.15 4.47 -16.85
C ASP A 156 0.08 5.21 -15.52
N ALA A 157 0.06 4.47 -14.40
CA ALA A 157 0.06 5.04 -13.06
C ALA A 157 1.27 5.96 -12.84
N GLU A 158 2.48 5.49 -13.19
CA GLU A 158 3.70 6.27 -13.13
C GLU A 158 3.59 7.58 -13.93
N SER A 159 3.08 7.51 -15.16
CA SER A 159 2.93 8.69 -16.03
C SER A 159 1.98 9.72 -15.44
N TYR A 160 0.85 9.28 -14.86
CA TYR A 160 -0.09 10.19 -14.19
C TYR A 160 0.51 10.80 -12.92
N PHE A 161 1.19 10.02 -12.08
CA PHE A 161 1.79 10.57 -10.87
C PHE A 161 2.89 11.57 -11.17
N ARG A 162 3.75 11.30 -12.15
CA ARG A 162 4.78 12.25 -12.62
C ARG A 162 4.18 13.60 -13.00
N ARG A 163 3.09 13.60 -13.77
CA ARG A 163 2.39 14.84 -14.15
C ARG A 163 1.90 15.62 -12.92
N VAL A 164 1.39 14.93 -11.90
CA VAL A 164 0.93 15.57 -10.66
C VAL A 164 2.11 16.12 -9.85
N VAL A 165 3.24 15.42 -9.80
CA VAL A 165 4.47 15.91 -9.13
C VAL A 165 4.97 17.20 -9.79
N GLU A 166 4.97 17.25 -11.13
CA GLU A 166 5.39 18.42 -11.91
C GLU A 166 4.51 19.66 -11.64
N MET A 167 3.25 19.47 -11.27
CA MET A 167 2.32 20.56 -10.95
C MET A 167 2.64 21.27 -9.64
N LYS A 168 3.35 20.62 -8.70
CA LYS A 168 3.73 21.18 -7.39
C LYS A 168 2.54 21.72 -6.56
N GLY A 169 1.37 21.09 -6.69
CA GLY A 169 0.17 21.44 -5.92
C GLY A 169 -0.03 20.56 -4.69
N ASP A 170 -1.27 20.48 -4.20
CA ASP A 170 -1.64 19.83 -2.94
C ASP A 170 -1.47 18.31 -2.98
N TYR A 171 -1.52 17.71 -4.17
CA TYR A 171 -1.35 16.27 -4.36
C TYR A 171 0.10 15.88 -4.66
N SER A 172 0.99 16.83 -4.97
CA SER A 172 2.36 16.57 -5.39
C SER A 172 3.14 15.65 -4.45
N GLY A 173 3.09 15.86 -3.13
CA GLY A 173 3.80 15.01 -2.16
C GLY A 173 3.26 13.57 -2.10
N ARG A 174 1.93 13.41 -2.18
CA ARG A 174 1.29 12.09 -2.24
C ARG A 174 1.61 11.40 -3.56
N ALA A 175 1.60 12.15 -4.65
CA ALA A 175 1.94 11.66 -5.98
C ALA A 175 3.41 11.24 -6.07
N ASP A 176 4.35 11.98 -5.47
CA ASP A 176 5.78 11.64 -5.47
C ASP A 176 6.03 10.26 -4.83
N THR A 177 5.36 9.99 -3.70
CA THR A 177 5.43 8.68 -3.04
C THR A 177 4.95 7.55 -3.96
N GLN A 178 3.80 7.75 -4.61
CA GLN A 178 3.23 6.74 -5.52
C GLN A 178 3.97 6.63 -6.85
N TRP A 179 4.58 7.72 -7.31
CA TRP A 179 5.43 7.76 -8.49
C TRP A 179 6.68 6.91 -8.28
N LYS A 180 7.40 7.14 -7.19
CA LYS A 180 8.58 6.33 -6.80
C LYS A 180 8.24 4.85 -6.67
N ARG A 181 7.11 4.52 -6.03
CA ARG A 181 6.63 3.14 -5.95
C ARG A 181 6.36 2.57 -7.35
N SER A 182 5.63 3.28 -8.20
CA SER A 182 5.29 2.83 -9.56
C SER A 182 6.54 2.61 -10.41
N GLN A 183 7.54 3.49 -10.31
CA GLN A 183 8.84 3.33 -10.99
C GLN A 183 9.56 2.05 -10.58
N LYS A 184 9.59 1.74 -9.28
CA LYS A 184 10.18 0.50 -8.78
C LYS A 184 9.47 -0.72 -9.39
N ILE A 185 8.14 -0.71 -9.39
CA ILE A 185 7.33 -1.82 -9.93
C ILE A 185 7.53 -1.98 -11.45
N VAL A 186 7.52 -0.88 -12.21
CA VAL A 186 7.75 -0.89 -13.66
C VAL A 186 9.13 -1.48 -13.98
N ARG A 187 10.16 -1.11 -13.22
CA ARG A 187 11.52 -1.66 -13.37
C ARG A 187 11.63 -3.12 -12.97
N ALA A 188 10.88 -3.56 -11.96
CA ALA A 188 10.87 -4.95 -11.51
C ALA A 188 10.12 -5.87 -12.49
N MET A 189 9.14 -5.34 -13.22
CA MET A 189 8.35 -6.07 -14.23
C MET A 189 7.70 -7.36 -13.70
N PRO A 190 6.87 -7.31 -12.63
CA PRO A 190 6.24 -8.51 -12.08
C PRO A 190 5.36 -9.22 -13.12
N GLY A 191 5.61 -10.51 -13.29
CA GLY A 191 4.94 -11.36 -14.29
C GLY A 191 3.60 -11.89 -13.82
N THR A 192 3.44 -12.14 -12.52
CA THR A 192 2.28 -12.84 -11.97
C THR A 192 1.31 -11.89 -11.27
N GLU A 193 0.04 -12.29 -11.13
CA GLU A 193 -0.94 -11.50 -10.36
C GLU A 193 -0.56 -11.41 -8.88
N ALA A 194 0.02 -12.48 -8.32
CA ALA A 194 0.52 -12.50 -6.95
C ALA A 194 1.65 -11.49 -6.75
N GLY A 195 2.66 -11.48 -7.63
CA GLY A 195 3.73 -10.50 -7.62
C GLY A 195 3.19 -9.07 -7.72
N LYS A 196 2.24 -8.81 -8.63
CA LYS A 196 1.60 -7.49 -8.76
C LYS A 196 0.84 -7.05 -7.52
N LYS A 197 0.19 -7.97 -6.81
CA LYS A 197 -0.50 -7.70 -5.54
C LYS A 197 0.50 -7.37 -4.43
N ILE A 198 1.56 -8.17 -4.31
CA ILE A 198 2.63 -7.97 -3.33
C ILE A 198 3.35 -6.65 -3.58
N ALA A 199 3.55 -6.25 -4.84
CA ALA A 199 4.15 -4.97 -5.23
C ALA A 199 3.49 -3.73 -4.59
N LEU A 200 2.22 -3.85 -4.19
CA LEU A 200 1.46 -2.75 -3.57
C LEU A 200 1.51 -2.76 -2.03
N GLN A 201 2.07 -3.80 -1.41
CA GLN A 201 2.20 -3.90 0.05
C GLN A 201 3.31 -2.98 0.56
N GLU A 202 3.06 -2.33 1.69
CA GLU A 202 4.05 -1.47 2.36
C GLU A 202 5.11 -2.27 3.09
N GLN A 203 4.76 -3.49 3.51
CA GLN A 203 5.63 -4.44 4.17
C GLN A 203 5.23 -5.82 3.69
N ILE A 204 6.21 -6.63 3.33
CA ILE A 204 5.99 -8.04 2.98
C ILE A 204 6.24 -8.93 4.19
N ASN A 205 5.54 -10.06 4.25
CA ASN A 205 5.79 -11.10 5.23
C ASN A 205 6.58 -12.27 4.63
N ARG A 206 6.90 -13.26 5.47
CA ARG A 206 7.63 -14.47 5.06
C ARG A 206 6.88 -15.31 4.03
N ALA A 207 5.54 -15.30 4.06
CA ALA A 207 4.72 -15.94 3.03
C ALA A 207 4.81 -15.21 1.68
N ASP A 208 4.72 -13.89 1.66
CA ASP A 208 4.85 -13.07 0.46
C ASP A 208 6.24 -13.29 -0.19
N LEU A 209 7.31 -13.36 0.61
CA LEU A 209 8.64 -13.68 0.10
C LEU A 209 8.70 -15.09 -0.53
N SER A 210 8.11 -16.08 0.13
CA SER A 210 8.02 -17.45 -0.43
C SER A 210 7.38 -17.45 -1.80
N VAL A 211 6.28 -16.69 -1.95
CA VAL A 211 5.54 -16.56 -3.20
C VAL A 211 6.35 -15.85 -4.27
N ILE A 212 7.03 -14.75 -3.94
CA ILE A 212 7.85 -14.05 -4.94
C ILE A 212 9.01 -14.95 -5.42
N PHE A 213 9.66 -15.69 -4.53
CA PHE A 213 10.70 -16.63 -4.95
C PHE A 213 10.13 -17.72 -5.87
N ALA A 214 8.99 -18.30 -5.51
CA ALA A 214 8.41 -19.35 -6.34
C ALA A 214 7.87 -18.84 -7.69
N GLU A 215 7.10 -17.76 -7.70
CA GLU A 215 6.34 -17.30 -8.87
C GLU A 215 7.13 -16.34 -9.77
N GLU A 216 7.91 -15.42 -9.19
CA GLU A 216 8.65 -14.41 -9.95
C GLU A 216 10.08 -14.87 -10.26
N LEU A 217 10.77 -15.49 -9.29
CA LEU A 217 12.10 -16.04 -9.52
C LEU A 217 12.05 -17.43 -10.19
N LYS A 218 10.94 -18.16 -10.05
CA LYS A 218 10.76 -19.51 -10.61
C LYS A 218 11.81 -20.48 -10.09
N ILE A 219 11.96 -20.55 -8.76
CA ILE A 219 12.99 -21.38 -8.12
C ILE A 219 12.94 -22.84 -8.55
N SER A 220 11.77 -23.46 -8.71
CA SER A 220 11.70 -24.85 -9.20
C SER A 220 12.33 -25.00 -10.59
N GLU A 221 12.02 -24.12 -11.55
CA GLU A 221 12.64 -24.14 -12.88
C GLU A 221 14.16 -23.87 -12.81
N LEU A 222 14.60 -23.02 -11.87
CA LEU A 222 16.01 -22.74 -11.63
C LEU A 222 16.72 -23.99 -11.11
N MET A 223 16.12 -24.71 -10.16
CA MET A 223 16.71 -25.90 -9.55
C MET A 223 16.73 -27.11 -10.49
N GLU A 224 15.71 -27.29 -11.32
CA GLU A 224 15.65 -28.36 -12.34
C GLU A 224 16.76 -28.25 -13.40
N LYS A 225 17.19 -27.03 -13.72
CA LYS A 225 18.28 -26.78 -14.68
C LYS A 225 19.66 -27.14 -14.12
N LEU A 226 19.78 -27.36 -12.81
CA LEU A 226 21.04 -27.74 -12.18
C LEU A 226 21.24 -29.27 -12.26
N PRO A 227 22.39 -29.77 -12.75
CA PRO A 227 22.60 -31.21 -12.95
C PRO A 227 22.51 -32.00 -11.64
N ALA A 228 21.79 -33.12 -11.61
CA ALA A 228 21.52 -33.90 -10.39
C ALA A 228 22.77 -34.13 -9.50
N GLN A 229 22.62 -33.98 -8.18
CA GLN A 229 23.70 -34.18 -7.22
C GLN A 229 24.26 -35.61 -7.31
N SER A 230 25.57 -35.74 -7.46
CA SER A 230 26.31 -36.93 -6.99
C SER A 230 26.47 -36.77 -5.48
N GLY A 231 26.04 -37.75 -4.69
CA GLY A 231 25.97 -37.68 -3.21
C GLY A 231 27.30 -37.31 -2.56
N GLY A 232 27.48 -36.03 -2.23
CA GLY A 232 28.54 -35.52 -1.37
C GLY A 232 28.04 -35.35 0.08
N PHE A 233 28.99 -35.13 0.99
CA PHE A 233 28.74 -34.97 2.43
C PHE A 233 27.64 -33.94 2.71
N GLN A 234 26.57 -34.37 3.38
CA GLN A 234 25.48 -33.52 3.84
C GLN A 234 25.77 -33.04 5.27
N THR A 235 25.65 -31.75 5.54
CA THR A 235 25.78 -31.21 6.90
C THR A 235 24.60 -31.67 7.79
N PRO A 236 24.73 -31.66 9.13
CA PRO A 236 23.62 -32.01 10.03
C PRO A 236 22.34 -31.17 9.82
N GLY A 237 22.49 -29.91 9.39
CA GLY A 237 21.37 -29.06 8.97
C GLY A 237 20.70 -29.56 7.69
N GLN A 238 21.48 -30.02 6.72
CA GLN A 238 20.99 -30.61 5.45
C GLN A 238 20.38 -32.01 5.63
N MET A 239 20.81 -32.79 6.64
CA MET A 239 20.18 -34.07 7.01
C MET A 239 18.82 -33.88 7.72
N ASN A 240 18.67 -32.79 8.47
CA ASN A 240 17.39 -32.46 9.12
C ASN A 240 16.33 -31.98 8.12
N THR A 241 16.73 -31.38 6.99
CA THR A 241 15.82 -30.94 5.92
C THR A 241 15.42 -32.07 4.96
N THR A 242 16.32 -33.01 4.68
CA THR A 242 16.01 -34.18 3.82
C THR A 242 15.06 -35.19 4.45
N SER A 243 14.88 -35.17 5.78
CA SER A 243 14.02 -36.11 6.51
C SER A 243 12.66 -35.55 6.96
N ARG A 244 12.35 -34.27 6.68
CA ARG A 244 11.04 -33.66 6.98
C ARG A 244 10.55 -32.75 5.86
N SER A 245 10.22 -33.35 4.71
CA SER A 245 9.23 -32.78 3.79
C SER A 245 7.85 -32.81 4.44
N ARG A 246 7.64 -31.94 5.43
CA ARG A 246 6.33 -31.68 6.02
C ARG A 246 6.15 -30.17 6.05
N THR A 247 5.09 -29.71 5.40
CA THR A 247 4.58 -28.37 5.58
C THR A 247 4.52 -28.04 7.08
N PRO A 248 5.11 -26.93 7.52
CA PRO A 248 5.09 -26.52 8.92
C PRO A 248 3.65 -26.47 9.46
N SER A 249 3.48 -26.85 10.73
CA SER A 249 2.14 -26.99 11.33
C SER A 249 1.28 -25.72 11.25
N ASP A 250 1.92 -24.55 11.30
CA ASP A 250 1.31 -23.24 11.18
C ASP A 250 1.09 -22.77 9.73
N ALA A 251 1.72 -23.44 8.76
CA ALA A 251 1.54 -23.17 7.33
C ALA A 251 0.52 -24.11 6.66
N GLY A 252 0.11 -25.21 7.31
CA GLY A 252 -0.73 -26.26 6.70
C GLY A 252 -2.04 -25.77 6.07
N GLY A 253 -2.74 -24.82 6.71
CA GLY A 253 -3.96 -24.19 6.19
C GLY A 253 -3.74 -22.79 5.60
N HIS A 254 -2.49 -22.33 5.52
CA HIS A 254 -2.16 -21.00 5.06
C HIS A 254 -2.28 -20.92 3.53
N TRP A 255 -2.71 -19.78 3.00
CA TRP A 255 -2.89 -19.60 1.54
C TRP A 255 -1.59 -19.84 0.76
N ALA A 256 -0.44 -19.61 1.41
CA ALA A 256 0.89 -19.80 0.82
C ALA A 256 1.57 -21.15 1.12
N SER A 257 0.82 -22.12 1.64
CA SER A 257 1.34 -23.42 2.11
C SER A 257 2.24 -24.16 1.11
N SER A 258 1.86 -24.19 -0.17
CA SER A 258 2.61 -24.84 -1.24
C SER A 258 3.97 -24.17 -1.46
N TRP A 259 3.98 -22.85 -1.65
CA TRP A 259 5.20 -22.08 -1.89
C TRP A 259 6.13 -22.06 -0.66
N ILE A 260 5.56 -22.05 0.55
CA ILE A 260 6.34 -22.18 1.80
C ILE A 260 7.05 -23.53 1.84
N SER A 261 6.35 -24.61 1.49
CA SER A 261 6.94 -25.96 1.47
C SER A 261 8.08 -26.05 0.45
N GLU A 262 7.93 -25.40 -0.70
CA GLU A 262 8.93 -25.35 -1.77
C GLU A 262 10.21 -24.61 -1.33
N VAL A 263 10.11 -23.41 -0.77
CA VAL A 263 11.31 -22.66 -0.33
C VAL A 263 12.04 -23.32 0.84
N ILE A 264 11.32 -24.05 1.70
CA ILE A 264 11.93 -24.85 2.77
C ILE A 264 12.63 -26.07 2.19
N GLN A 265 12.01 -26.76 1.23
CA GLN A 265 12.60 -27.91 0.57
C GLN A 265 13.96 -27.58 -0.07
N TYR A 266 14.07 -26.39 -0.67
CA TYR A 266 15.32 -25.91 -1.25
C TYR A 266 16.26 -25.22 -0.23
N GLY A 267 15.87 -25.12 1.05
CA GLY A 267 16.69 -24.50 2.09
C GLY A 267 16.89 -22.99 1.92
N ILE A 268 16.00 -22.31 1.20
CA ILE A 268 16.06 -20.85 0.96
C ILE A 268 15.54 -20.09 2.18
N LEU A 269 14.45 -20.58 2.76
CA LEU A 269 13.90 -20.09 4.03
C LEU A 269 13.86 -21.23 5.05
N GLU A 270 14.18 -20.91 6.30
CA GLU A 270 14.24 -21.86 7.40
C GLU A 270 13.07 -21.67 8.36
N VAL A 271 12.66 -22.75 9.02
CA VAL A 271 11.73 -22.71 10.15
C VAL A 271 12.45 -22.26 11.42
N GLY A 272 11.69 -21.69 12.36
CA GLY A 272 12.20 -21.34 13.68
C GLY A 272 12.62 -22.57 14.50
N PRO A 273 13.28 -22.37 15.65
CA PRO A 273 13.75 -23.45 16.52
C PRO A 273 12.65 -24.39 17.02
N ASP A 274 11.41 -23.91 17.05
CA ASP A 274 10.19 -24.63 17.42
C ASP A 274 9.55 -25.39 16.24
N GLY A 275 10.15 -25.33 15.05
CA GLY A 275 9.66 -25.98 13.84
C GLY A 275 8.51 -25.26 13.14
N ARG A 276 8.22 -24.01 13.51
CA ARG A 276 7.18 -23.17 12.89
C ARG A 276 7.77 -22.24 11.82
N PHE A 277 6.95 -21.84 10.85
CA PHE A 277 7.41 -20.97 9.76
C PHE A 277 7.13 -19.48 9.97
N TYR A 278 6.09 -19.15 10.72
CA TYR A 278 5.63 -17.78 10.95
C TYR A 278 5.28 -17.02 9.65
N PRO A 279 4.29 -17.49 8.86
CA PRO A 279 4.02 -16.96 7.52
C PRO A 279 3.64 -15.46 7.51
N ASP A 280 2.93 -15.00 8.53
CA ASP A 280 2.44 -13.62 8.64
C ASP A 280 3.46 -12.66 9.30
N GLU A 281 4.61 -13.16 9.73
CA GLU A 281 5.65 -12.32 10.31
C GLU A 281 6.34 -11.48 9.23
N THR A 282 6.44 -10.17 9.49
CA THR A 282 7.07 -9.21 8.58
C THR A 282 8.55 -9.51 8.44
N ILE A 283 9.07 -9.48 7.21
CA ILE A 283 10.48 -9.77 6.99
C ILE A 283 11.33 -8.51 7.09
N THR A 284 12.45 -8.63 7.79
CA THR A 284 13.48 -7.59 7.87
C THR A 284 14.42 -7.63 6.67
N ARG A 285 15.12 -6.52 6.44
CA ARG A 285 16.18 -6.43 5.41
C ARG A 285 17.29 -7.44 5.63
N ALA A 286 17.66 -7.72 6.88
CA ALA A 286 18.66 -8.73 7.21
C ALA A 286 18.20 -10.15 6.84
N GLU A 287 16.97 -10.52 7.19
CA GLU A 287 16.42 -11.85 6.86
C GLU A 287 16.25 -12.05 5.36
N TYR A 288 15.84 -11.02 4.63
CA TYR A 288 15.78 -11.06 3.17
C TYR A 288 17.18 -11.31 2.59
N ALA A 289 18.20 -10.58 3.07
CA ALA A 289 19.58 -10.77 2.63
C ALA A 289 20.05 -12.22 2.88
N MET A 290 19.72 -12.79 4.04
CA MET A 290 20.02 -14.20 4.35
C MET A 290 19.33 -15.16 3.37
N ALA A 291 18.07 -14.93 3.04
CA ALA A 291 17.35 -15.74 2.06
C ALA A 291 17.99 -15.66 0.66
N VAL A 292 18.41 -14.45 0.24
CA VAL A 292 19.14 -14.22 -1.01
C VAL A 292 20.50 -14.93 -0.99
N GLN A 293 21.26 -14.85 0.10
CA GLN A 293 22.53 -15.59 0.24
C GLN A 293 22.32 -17.09 0.08
N ARG A 294 21.36 -17.68 0.83
CA ARG A 294 21.05 -19.12 0.74
C ARG A 294 20.68 -19.50 -0.68
N LEU A 295 19.87 -18.68 -1.34
CA LEU A 295 19.53 -18.91 -2.73
C LEU A 295 20.75 -18.85 -3.66
N LEU A 296 21.66 -17.89 -3.46
CA LEU A 296 22.91 -17.82 -4.23
C LEU A 296 23.77 -19.06 -4.01
N VAL A 297 23.93 -19.53 -2.77
CA VAL A 297 24.67 -20.75 -2.44
C VAL A 297 24.09 -21.95 -3.18
N VAL A 298 22.77 -22.14 -3.09
CA VAL A 298 22.09 -23.28 -3.73
C VAL A 298 22.16 -23.18 -5.27
N ALA A 299 21.90 -21.99 -5.82
CA ALA A 299 21.89 -21.78 -7.27
C ALA A 299 23.29 -21.93 -7.88
N THR A 300 24.32 -21.38 -7.25
CA THR A 300 25.71 -21.40 -7.77
C THR A 300 26.52 -22.61 -7.33
N ARG A 301 26.03 -23.39 -6.35
CA ARG A 301 26.72 -24.50 -5.69
C ARG A 301 28.04 -24.10 -5.03
N ASP A 302 28.15 -22.85 -4.66
CA ASP A 302 29.33 -22.30 -4.01
C ASP A 302 29.10 -22.13 -2.51
N ASN A 303 29.47 -23.16 -1.74
CA ASN A 303 29.40 -23.12 -0.28
C ASN A 303 30.38 -22.09 0.33
N SER A 304 31.37 -21.61 -0.42
CA SER A 304 32.28 -20.57 0.08
C SER A 304 31.54 -19.25 0.33
N LEU A 305 30.39 -19.04 -0.32
CA LEU A 305 29.56 -17.85 -0.12
C LEU A 305 28.96 -17.77 1.29
N GLU A 306 28.84 -18.86 2.03
CA GLU A 306 28.30 -18.85 3.41
C GLU A 306 29.22 -18.15 4.41
N VAL A 307 30.53 -18.14 4.14
CA VAL A 307 31.57 -17.65 5.05
C VAL A 307 32.51 -16.61 4.41
N ARG A 308 32.20 -16.15 3.20
CA ARG A 308 33.05 -15.26 2.39
C ARG A 308 33.55 -14.01 3.12
N TYR A 309 32.72 -13.42 3.97
CA TYR A 309 33.01 -12.20 4.75
C TYR A 309 33.04 -12.47 6.26
N PHE A 310 33.15 -13.73 6.67
CA PHE A 310 33.26 -14.06 8.09
C PHE A 310 34.55 -13.46 8.67
N GLY A 311 34.43 -12.68 9.75
CA GLY A 311 35.58 -12.06 10.42
C GLY A 311 36.11 -10.79 9.74
N GLU A 312 35.43 -10.25 8.72
CA GLU A 312 35.84 -9.00 8.07
C GLU A 312 35.82 -7.84 9.07
N SER A 313 36.91 -7.07 9.15
CA SER A 313 37.01 -5.88 10.00
C SER A 313 37.88 -4.82 9.32
N PRO A 314 37.43 -3.56 9.21
CA PRO A 314 36.19 -3.01 9.75
C PRO A 314 34.94 -3.45 8.98
N SER A 315 33.76 -3.28 9.60
CA SER A 315 32.48 -3.48 8.93
C SER A 315 32.31 -2.55 7.73
N ARG A 316 31.66 -3.04 6.68
CA ARG A 316 31.25 -2.27 5.49
C ARG A 316 30.12 -1.28 5.76
N PHE A 317 29.36 -1.47 6.84
CA PHE A 317 28.16 -0.70 7.14
C PHE A 317 28.34 0.06 8.45
N SER A 318 27.87 1.30 8.48
CA SER A 318 28.01 2.17 9.65
C SER A 318 27.13 1.76 10.84
N ASP A 319 26.07 0.98 10.59
CA ASP A 319 25.07 0.53 11.57
C ASP A 319 25.06 -0.98 11.83
N VAL A 320 25.97 -1.73 11.21
CA VAL A 320 26.05 -3.19 11.39
C VAL A 320 27.45 -3.58 11.86
N PRO A 321 27.61 -4.23 13.02
CA PRO A 321 28.90 -4.80 13.41
C PRO A 321 29.22 -6.06 12.57
N SER A 322 30.49 -6.33 12.32
CA SER A 322 30.93 -7.53 11.59
C SER A 322 30.54 -8.85 12.26
N SER A 323 30.24 -8.82 13.56
CA SER A 323 29.74 -9.96 14.33
C SER A 323 28.23 -10.20 14.18
N HIS A 324 27.51 -9.35 13.44
CA HIS A 324 26.07 -9.52 13.24
C HIS A 324 25.80 -10.85 12.49
N PRO A 325 24.80 -11.67 12.89
CA PRO A 325 24.56 -12.98 12.26
C PRO A 325 24.33 -12.93 10.75
N ALA A 326 23.63 -11.90 10.28
CA ALA A 326 23.38 -11.67 8.85
C ALA A 326 24.49 -10.86 8.13
N TYR A 327 25.62 -10.54 8.79
CA TYR A 327 26.65 -9.67 8.21
C TYR A 327 27.16 -10.19 6.86
N ASN A 328 27.51 -11.48 6.79
CA ASN A 328 27.98 -12.11 5.57
C ASN A 328 26.97 -11.95 4.42
N ALA A 329 25.68 -12.14 4.72
CA ALA A 329 24.61 -12.05 3.73
C ALA A 329 24.44 -10.61 3.22
N MET A 330 24.47 -9.64 4.12
CA MET A 330 24.37 -8.22 3.78
C MET A 330 25.58 -7.76 2.95
N ALA A 331 26.80 -8.17 3.33
CA ALA A 331 28.02 -7.87 2.60
C ALA A 331 28.01 -8.49 1.19
N LEU A 332 27.60 -9.76 1.07
CA LEU A 332 27.47 -10.46 -0.22
C LEU A 332 26.43 -9.80 -1.13
N CYS A 333 25.25 -9.47 -0.59
CA CYS A 333 24.20 -8.80 -1.36
C CYS A 333 24.66 -7.40 -1.81
N SER A 334 25.42 -6.70 -0.98
CA SER A 334 25.97 -5.38 -1.32
C SER A 334 27.09 -5.46 -2.36
N GLU A 335 28.01 -6.42 -2.28
CA GLU A 335 29.06 -6.63 -3.28
C GLU A 335 28.44 -6.91 -4.66
N ARG A 336 27.42 -7.76 -4.71
CA ARG A 336 26.73 -8.14 -5.95
C ARG A 336 25.70 -7.11 -6.43
N GLY A 337 25.54 -6.00 -5.71
CA GLY A 337 24.57 -4.96 -6.02
C GLY A 337 23.10 -5.38 -5.89
N ILE A 338 22.81 -6.53 -5.28
CA ILE A 338 21.47 -7.10 -5.12
C ILE A 338 20.67 -6.34 -4.06
N MET A 339 21.32 -5.95 -2.96
CA MET A 339 20.77 -5.07 -1.93
C MET A 339 21.81 -4.03 -1.56
N GLN A 340 21.43 -2.75 -1.58
CA GLN A 340 22.36 -1.65 -1.32
C GLN A 340 22.14 -1.02 0.05
N SER A 341 23.22 -0.54 0.65
CA SER A 341 23.20 0.40 1.77
C SER A 341 22.89 1.81 1.27
N ASP A 342 22.47 2.66 2.19
CA ASP A 342 22.28 4.08 1.92
C ASP A 342 23.63 4.74 1.61
N VAL A 343 23.76 5.32 0.41
CA VAL A 343 25.02 5.86 -0.10
C VAL A 343 25.51 7.06 0.72
N MET A 344 24.61 7.82 1.35
CA MET A 344 24.97 9.02 2.11
C MET A 344 25.39 8.70 3.54
N THR A 345 24.71 7.76 4.18
CA THR A 345 24.89 7.44 5.60
C THR A 345 25.74 6.18 5.83
N GLY A 346 25.96 5.38 4.79
CA GLY A 346 26.63 4.08 4.86
C GLY A 346 25.83 3.00 5.60
N LYS A 347 24.56 3.27 5.92
CA LYS A 347 23.72 2.37 6.72
C LYS A 347 23.08 1.29 5.87
N PHE A 348 23.09 0.05 6.34
CA PHE A 348 22.34 -1.04 5.71
C PHE A 348 20.87 -1.07 6.16
N ASN A 349 20.59 -0.64 7.39
CA ASN A 349 19.30 -0.72 8.07
C ASN A 349 18.78 -2.17 8.19
N PRO A 350 19.45 -3.05 8.96
CA PRO A 350 19.15 -4.48 9.00
C PRO A 350 17.73 -4.81 9.52
N ALA A 351 17.24 -4.04 10.50
CA ALA A 351 15.90 -4.21 11.09
C ALA A 351 14.80 -3.48 10.30
N GLY A 352 15.15 -2.78 9.21
CA GLY A 352 14.18 -2.11 8.37
C GLY A 352 13.27 -3.09 7.65
N ASN A 353 12.03 -2.66 7.40
CA ASN A 353 11.07 -3.43 6.61
C ASN A 353 11.36 -3.30 5.11
N ILE A 354 10.88 -4.27 4.34
CA ILE A 354 10.94 -4.24 2.87
C ILE A 354 9.51 -4.09 2.32
N ASP A 355 9.32 -3.07 1.48
CA ASP A 355 8.10 -2.92 0.70
C ASP A 355 8.10 -3.88 -0.51
N GLY A 356 6.92 -4.23 -1.02
CA GLY A 356 6.83 -5.24 -2.06
C GLY A 356 7.43 -4.81 -3.40
N ALA A 357 7.51 -3.50 -3.69
CA ALA A 357 8.16 -3.02 -4.90
C ALA A 357 9.69 -3.17 -4.81
N ASP A 358 10.28 -2.91 -3.65
CA ASP A 358 11.69 -3.18 -3.36
C ASP A 358 12.01 -4.68 -3.39
N ALA A 359 11.16 -5.52 -2.80
CA ALA A 359 11.32 -6.98 -2.86
C ALA A 359 11.44 -7.48 -4.31
N LEU A 360 10.52 -7.06 -5.17
CA LEU A 360 10.55 -7.44 -6.58
C LEU A 360 11.78 -6.89 -7.33
N LEU A 361 12.23 -5.69 -7.01
CA LEU A 361 13.48 -5.15 -7.56
C LEU A 361 14.71 -5.95 -7.14
N ILE A 362 14.77 -6.38 -5.88
CA ILE A 362 15.84 -7.24 -5.38
C ILE A 362 15.84 -8.56 -6.15
N ILE A 363 14.67 -9.15 -6.38
CA ILE A 363 14.52 -10.38 -7.17
C ILE A 363 14.95 -10.17 -8.62
N ARG A 364 14.60 -9.05 -9.22
CA ARG A 364 15.02 -8.72 -10.59
C ARG A 364 16.54 -8.58 -10.68
N THR A 365 17.17 -7.95 -9.70
CA THR A 365 18.63 -7.81 -9.63
C THR A 365 19.30 -9.15 -9.39
N LEU A 366 18.72 -10.00 -8.54
CA LEU A 366 19.18 -11.37 -8.30
C LEU A 366 19.10 -12.24 -9.57
N GLN A 367 18.00 -12.19 -10.32
CA GLN A 367 17.89 -12.86 -11.62
C GLN A 367 19.01 -12.44 -12.58
N ASN A 368 19.30 -11.14 -12.65
CA ASN A 368 20.38 -10.61 -13.48
C ASN A 368 21.75 -11.09 -12.99
N SER A 369 21.98 -11.10 -11.67
CA SER A 369 23.23 -11.63 -11.08
C SER A 369 23.43 -13.10 -11.41
N LEU A 370 22.38 -13.92 -11.35
CA LEU A 370 22.45 -15.34 -11.71
C LEU A 370 22.71 -15.55 -13.21
N ARG A 371 22.05 -14.78 -14.09
CA ARG A 371 22.29 -14.82 -15.55
C ARG A 371 23.68 -14.34 -15.99
N MET A 372 24.38 -13.60 -15.14
CA MET A 372 25.78 -13.22 -15.40
C MET A 372 26.76 -14.30 -14.92
N THR A 373 26.27 -15.24 -14.09
CA THR A 373 27.08 -16.34 -13.51
C THR A 373 27.02 -17.61 -14.37
N PHE A 374 25.97 -17.77 -15.19
CA PHE A 374 25.74 -18.83 -16.17
C PHE A 374 25.64 -18.25 -17.58
#